data_AF-A0A0Q6U5Z9-F1
#
_entry.id   AF-A0A0Q6U5Z9-F1
#
_cell.length_a   1.000
_cell.length_b   1.000
_cell.length_c   1.000
_cell.angle_alpha   90.00
_cell.angle_beta   90.00
_cell.angle_gamma   90.00
#
_symmetry.space_group_name_H-M   'P 1'
#
loop_
_entity.id
_entity.type
_entity.pdbx_description
1 polymer ?
#
loop_
_entity_poly.entity_id
_entity_poly.type
_entity_poly.pdbx_seq_one_letter_code
_entity_poly.pdbx_strand_id
1 'polypeptide(L)'
;MFLNSEFAKRFEPRGDGYLFRERLGAPGYEVSAAERDEFVEQFNRRMTWMNWGLFGGGFVLLLGAAWLSVELAFTDPGPLIFAAMGLMFAGYMPAILWLWGDPKRRLAARAAAVPGLDKASARREGLRKLDWSRLGLCVLFAVFLVFKAYGEDPSFGSGWSRAWLALAAALLIVAAVQAVRKWRIETRS
;
A
#
# COMPACT_ATOMS: atom_id res chain seq x y z
N MET A 1 -1.08 -2.77 -14.00
CA MET A 1 -2.53 -3.09 -14.13
C MET A 1 -3.27 -3.10 -12.78
N PHE A 2 -2.72 -3.72 -11.71
CA PHE A 2 -3.36 -3.80 -10.39
C PHE A 2 -3.74 -2.47 -9.72
N LEU A 3 -2.89 -1.44 -9.77
CA LEU A 3 -3.15 -0.15 -9.11
C LEU A 3 -4.30 0.65 -9.75
N ASN A 4 -4.50 0.50 -11.06
CA ASN A 4 -5.64 1.09 -11.78
C ASN A 4 -6.95 0.48 -11.27
N SER A 5 -7.03 -0.86 -11.22
CA SER A 5 -8.23 -1.54 -10.72
C SER A 5 -8.54 -1.18 -9.27
N GLU A 6 -7.52 -1.03 -8.41
CA GLU A 6 -7.73 -0.61 -7.02
C GLU A 6 -8.18 0.85 -6.89
N PHE A 7 -7.66 1.75 -7.75
CA PHE A 7 -8.10 3.14 -7.77
C PHE A 7 -9.55 3.27 -8.27
N ALA A 8 -9.90 2.56 -9.35
CA ALA A 8 -11.25 2.56 -9.91
C ALA A 8 -12.30 1.98 -8.95
N LYS A 9 -11.93 1.01 -8.10
CA LYS A 9 -12.81 0.43 -7.05
C LYS A 9 -13.26 1.46 -5.99
N ARG A 10 -12.65 2.65 -5.93
CA ARG A 10 -13.05 3.72 -5.01
C ARG A 10 -14.30 4.48 -5.45
N PHE A 11 -14.73 4.27 -6.70
CA PHE A 11 -15.95 4.81 -7.27
C PHE A 11 -17.02 3.73 -7.24
N GLU A 12 -17.92 3.81 -6.26
CA GLU A 12 -19.01 2.85 -6.09
C GLU A 12 -20.19 3.26 -6.98
N PRO A 13 -20.77 2.37 -7.81
CA PRO A 13 -21.92 2.72 -8.64
C PRO A 13 -23.13 3.10 -7.77
N ARG A 14 -23.81 4.20 -8.12
CA ARG A 14 -24.97 4.74 -7.39
C ARG A 14 -25.92 5.44 -8.38
N GLY A 15 -27.05 4.82 -8.67
CA GLY A 15 -28.00 5.32 -9.68
C GLY A 15 -27.33 5.44 -11.05
N ASP A 16 -27.48 6.60 -11.69
CA ASP A 16 -26.90 6.91 -13.01
C ASP A 16 -25.44 7.39 -12.94
N GLY A 17 -24.84 7.41 -11.75
CA GLY A 17 -23.48 7.89 -11.52
C GLY A 17 -22.68 7.04 -10.54
N TYR A 18 -21.67 7.67 -9.94
CA TYR A 18 -20.77 7.04 -8.99
C TYR A 18 -20.68 7.85 -7.70
N LEU A 19 -20.45 7.15 -6.60
CA LEU A 19 -20.11 7.73 -5.31
C LEU A 19 -18.61 7.51 -5.08
N PHE A 20 -17.86 8.60 -5.01
CA PHE A 20 -16.46 8.55 -4.59
C PHE A 20 -16.36 8.66 -3.07
N ARG A 21 -15.62 7.75 -2.45
CA ARG A 21 -15.21 7.84 -1.04
C ARG A 21 -13.71 7.63 -0.91
N GLU A 22 -13.04 8.53 -0.18
CA GLU A 22 -11.61 8.36 0.09
C GLU A 22 -11.36 7.11 0.94
N ARG A 23 -12.20 6.94 1.97
CA ARG A 23 -12.25 5.83 2.94
C ARG A 23 -13.69 5.68 3.41
N LEU A 24 -14.05 4.51 3.95
CA LEU A 24 -15.43 4.20 4.37
C LEU A 24 -16.02 5.23 5.36
N GLY A 25 -15.22 5.72 6.30
CA GLY A 25 -15.64 6.74 7.26
C GLY A 25 -15.61 8.18 6.75
N ALA A 26 -15.19 8.43 5.51
CA ALA A 26 -15.19 9.77 4.92
C ALA A 26 -16.52 10.06 4.21
N PRO A 27 -16.91 11.35 4.09
CA PRO A 27 -18.06 11.75 3.27
C PRO A 27 -17.95 11.22 1.84
N GLY A 28 -19.10 10.89 1.26
CA GLY A 28 -19.22 10.47 -0.12
C GLY A 28 -19.61 11.63 -1.02
N TYR A 29 -18.98 11.70 -2.20
CA TYR A 29 -19.22 12.73 -3.19
C TYR A 29 -19.78 12.09 -4.45
N GLU A 30 -20.83 12.67 -5.03
CA GLU A 30 -21.35 12.23 -6.32
C GLU A 30 -20.43 12.67 -7.46
N VAL A 31 -20.21 11.75 -8.38
CA VAL A 31 -19.32 11.87 -9.52
C VAL A 31 -20.02 11.24 -10.72
N SER A 32 -20.06 11.94 -11.85
CA SER A 32 -20.59 11.39 -13.09
C SER A 32 -19.68 10.30 -13.66
N ALA A 33 -20.20 9.48 -14.59
CA ALA A 33 -19.38 8.48 -15.28
C ALA A 33 -18.19 9.12 -16.02
N ALA A 34 -18.43 10.24 -16.71
CA ALA A 34 -17.39 10.99 -17.43
C ALA A 34 -16.28 11.49 -16.50
N GLU A 35 -16.63 12.05 -15.33
CA GLU A 35 -15.65 12.51 -14.36
C GLU A 35 -14.83 11.36 -13.75
N ARG A 36 -15.47 10.21 -13.45
CA ARG A 36 -14.76 9.01 -13.01
C ARG A 36 -13.70 8.60 -14.03
N ASP A 37 -14.08 8.54 -15.30
CA ASP A 37 -13.20 8.08 -16.36
C ASP A 37 -12.05 9.08 -16.57
N GLU A 38 -12.30 10.39 -16.48
CA GLU A 38 -11.27 11.43 -16.46
C GLU A 38 -10.28 11.21 -15.29
N PHE A 39 -10.78 10.97 -14.07
CA PHE A 39 -9.92 10.70 -12.91
C PHE A 39 -9.05 9.46 -13.10
N VAL A 40 -9.63 8.38 -13.61
CA VAL A 40 -8.92 7.12 -13.85
C VAL A 40 -7.88 7.29 -14.94
N GLU A 41 -8.20 7.97 -16.03
CA GLU A 41 -7.27 8.23 -17.13
C GLU A 41 -6.09 9.10 -16.66
N GLN A 42 -6.36 10.19 -15.94
CA GLN A 42 -5.32 11.05 -15.39
C GLN A 42 -4.44 10.32 -14.39
N PHE A 43 -5.05 9.49 -13.53
CA PHE A 43 -4.31 8.64 -12.61
C PHE A 43 -3.36 7.72 -13.38
N ASN A 44 -3.85 7.00 -14.39
CA ASN A 44 -3.04 6.10 -15.20
C ASN A 44 -1.90 6.81 -15.92
N ARG A 45 -2.18 7.95 -16.55
CA ARG A 45 -1.17 8.73 -17.27
C ARG A 45 -0.07 9.19 -16.33
N ARG A 46 -0.41 9.78 -15.18
CA ARG A 46 0.56 10.23 -14.17
C ARG A 46 1.32 9.05 -13.55
N MET A 47 0.63 7.94 -13.28
CA MET A 47 1.24 6.73 -12.73
C MET A 47 2.27 6.13 -13.68
N THR A 48 1.99 6.10 -14.98
CA THR A 48 2.95 5.65 -16.01
C THR A 48 4.21 6.50 -15.99
N TRP A 49 4.08 7.83 -15.98
CA TRP A 49 5.23 8.74 -15.88
C TRP A 49 5.99 8.57 -14.57
N MET A 50 5.29 8.39 -13.44
CA MET A 50 5.94 8.12 -12.15
C MET A 50 6.70 6.80 -12.15
N ASN A 51 6.16 5.74 -12.76
CA ASN A 51 6.86 4.46 -12.89
C ASN A 51 8.11 4.60 -13.77
N TRP A 52 8.02 5.31 -14.89
CA TRP A 52 9.19 5.60 -15.73
C TRP A 52 10.24 6.43 -14.98
N GLY A 53 9.81 7.42 -14.20
CA GLY A 53 10.69 8.19 -13.32
C GLY A 53 11.34 7.35 -12.23
N LEU A 54 10.59 6.41 -11.63
CA LEU A 54 11.11 5.47 -10.65
C LEU A 54 12.17 4.55 -11.26
N PHE A 55 11.90 3.95 -12.41
CA PHE A 55 12.86 3.07 -13.08
C PHE A 55 14.08 3.84 -13.60
N GLY A 56 13.87 4.95 -14.31
CA GLY A 56 14.96 5.77 -14.84
C GLY A 56 15.80 6.41 -13.74
N GLY A 57 15.16 7.06 -12.77
CA GLY A 57 15.83 7.69 -11.63
C GLY A 57 16.51 6.66 -10.72
N GLY A 58 15.85 5.53 -10.47
CA GLY A 58 16.43 4.41 -9.71
C GLY A 58 17.66 3.83 -10.40
N PHE A 59 17.61 3.65 -11.73
CA PHE A 59 18.76 3.19 -12.51
C PHE A 59 19.95 4.16 -12.41
N VAL A 60 19.71 5.47 -12.57
CA VAL A 60 20.74 6.50 -12.42
C VAL A 60 21.32 6.52 -11.00
N LEU A 61 20.47 6.43 -9.97
CA LEU A 61 20.91 6.37 -8.58
C LEU A 61 21.77 5.15 -8.27
N LEU A 62 21.38 3.97 -8.77
CA LEU A 62 22.13 2.73 -8.57
C LEU A 62 23.48 2.76 -9.32
N LEU A 63 23.50 3.26 -10.55
CA LEU A 63 24.76 3.47 -11.28
C LEU A 63 25.67 4.47 -10.57
N GLY A 64 25.13 5.58 -10.07
CA GLY A 64 25.87 6.57 -9.30
C GLY A 64 26.43 5.98 -8.01
N ALA A 65 25.65 5.17 -7.29
CA ALA A 65 26.10 4.46 -6.10
C ALA A 65 27.23 3.47 -6.44
N ALA A 66 27.09 2.67 -7.49
CA ALA A 66 28.11 1.74 -7.93
C ALA A 66 29.41 2.45 -8.33
N TRP A 67 29.31 3.54 -9.09
CA TRP A 67 30.45 4.37 -9.47
C TRP A 67 31.16 4.95 -8.23
N LEU A 68 30.41 5.52 -7.30
CA LEU A 68 30.95 6.08 -6.05
C LEU A 68 31.60 4.99 -5.18
N SER A 69 31.06 3.77 -5.17
CA SER A 69 31.67 2.63 -4.46
C SER A 69 33.04 2.26 -5.00
N VAL A 70 33.22 2.31 -6.31
CA VAL A 70 34.52 2.06 -6.94
C VAL A 70 35.49 3.20 -6.62
N GLU A 71 35.06 4.45 -6.80
CA GLU A 71 35.90 5.63 -6.59
C GLU A 71 36.39 5.77 -5.15
N LEU A 72 35.53 5.51 -4.17
CA LEU A 72 35.86 5.59 -2.75
C LEU A 72 36.41 4.28 -2.18
N ALA A 73 36.61 3.26 -3.02
CA ALA A 73 37.10 1.93 -2.63
C ALA A 73 36.35 1.32 -1.43
N PHE A 74 35.02 1.44 -1.41
CA PHE A 74 34.21 0.85 -0.33
C PHE A 74 34.33 -0.68 -0.35
N THR A 75 34.75 -1.26 0.78
CA THR A 75 34.83 -2.71 0.98
C THR A 75 33.47 -3.38 1.13
N ASP A 76 32.44 -2.64 1.56
CA ASP A 76 31.05 -3.07 1.58
C ASP A 76 30.13 -1.97 0.99
N PRO A 77 29.62 -2.12 -0.24
CA PRO A 77 28.71 -1.16 -0.85
C PRO A 77 27.26 -1.28 -0.34
N GLY A 78 26.95 -2.29 0.48
CA GLY A 78 25.60 -2.56 0.98
C GLY A 78 24.89 -1.33 1.57
N PRO A 79 25.50 -0.61 2.52
CA PRO A 79 24.90 0.59 3.11
C PRO A 79 24.57 1.68 2.09
N LEU A 80 25.41 1.88 1.08
CA LEU A 80 25.20 2.89 0.03
C LEU A 80 24.02 2.49 -0.88
N ILE A 81 23.91 1.22 -1.23
CA ILE A 81 22.78 0.69 -2.00
C ILE A 81 21.48 0.85 -1.21
N PHE A 82 21.48 0.52 0.08
CA PHE A 82 20.31 0.73 0.94
C PHE A 82 19.93 2.21 1.07
N ALA A 83 20.91 3.11 1.16
CA ALA A 83 20.65 4.55 1.17
C ALA A 83 20.02 5.04 -0.14
N ALA A 84 20.53 4.57 -1.29
CA ALA A 84 19.97 4.90 -2.60
C ALA A 84 18.52 4.38 -2.75
N MET A 85 18.25 3.15 -2.33
CA MET A 85 16.90 2.59 -2.29
C MET A 85 15.98 3.39 -1.36
N GLY A 86 16.46 3.74 -0.16
CA GLY A 86 15.72 4.54 0.80
C GLY A 86 15.32 5.90 0.24
N LEU A 87 16.25 6.59 -0.43
CA LEU A 87 15.99 7.86 -1.10
C LEU A 87 14.95 7.73 -2.22
N MET A 88 15.05 6.67 -3.02
CA MET A 88 14.09 6.37 -4.09
C MET A 88 12.67 6.18 -3.52
N PHE A 89 12.51 5.37 -2.47
CA PHE A 89 11.21 5.17 -1.83
C PHE A 89 10.69 6.45 -1.15
N ALA A 90 11.58 7.23 -0.53
CA ALA A 90 11.24 8.49 0.13
C ALA A 90 10.68 9.54 -0.85
N GLY A 91 11.17 9.58 -2.10
CA GLY A 91 10.61 10.44 -3.14
C GLY A 91 9.30 9.89 -3.73
N TYR A 92 9.25 8.57 -3.97
CA TYR A 92 8.13 7.93 -4.65
C TYR A 92 6.86 7.86 -3.81
N MET A 93 6.97 7.55 -2.51
CA MET A 93 5.81 7.34 -1.63
C MET A 93 4.96 8.60 -1.41
N PRO A 94 5.52 9.78 -1.13
CA PRO A 94 4.73 11.01 -1.05
C PRO A 94 4.04 11.34 -2.38
N ALA A 95 4.73 11.14 -3.51
CA ALA A 95 4.17 11.40 -4.83
C ALA A 95 2.95 10.50 -5.12
N ILE A 96 3.02 9.20 -4.77
CA ILE A 96 1.90 8.29 -5.04
C ILE A 96 0.71 8.60 -4.11
N LEU A 97 0.98 8.94 -2.85
CA LEU A 97 -0.05 9.36 -1.90
C LEU A 97 -0.73 10.65 -2.36
N TRP A 98 0.05 11.61 -2.86
CA TRP A 98 -0.46 12.84 -3.41
C TRP A 98 -1.29 12.58 -4.67
N LEU A 99 -0.84 11.70 -5.57
CA LEU A 99 -1.60 11.31 -6.75
C LEU A 99 -2.92 10.62 -6.37
N TRP A 100 -2.91 9.73 -5.38
CA TRP A 100 -4.12 9.05 -4.86
C TRP A 100 -5.12 9.98 -4.19
N GLY A 101 -4.67 11.14 -3.69
CA GLY A 101 -5.52 12.16 -3.09
C GLY A 101 -6.18 13.11 -4.09
N ASP A 102 -5.92 12.97 -5.40
CA ASP A 102 -6.37 13.94 -6.41
C ASP A 102 -7.89 14.12 -6.50
N PRO A 103 -8.72 13.04 -6.55
CA PRO A 103 -10.16 13.19 -6.59
C PRO A 103 -10.68 13.89 -5.33
N LYS A 104 -10.14 13.55 -4.15
CA LYS A 104 -10.52 14.22 -2.90
C LYS A 104 -10.26 15.72 -2.96
N ARG A 105 -9.09 16.15 -3.45
CA ARG A 105 -8.76 17.57 -3.56
C ARG A 105 -9.71 18.31 -4.50
N ARG A 106 -10.01 17.72 -5.66
CA ARG A 106 -10.94 18.30 -6.65
C ARG A 106 -12.39 18.33 -6.15
N LEU A 107 -12.80 17.35 -5.35
CA LEU A 107 -14.16 17.23 -4.81
C LEU A 107 -14.34 17.95 -3.47
N ALA A 108 -13.27 18.42 -2.82
CA ALA A 108 -13.31 19.02 -1.48
C ALA A 108 -14.22 20.26 -1.39
N ALA A 109 -14.37 21.01 -2.49
CA ALA A 109 -15.24 22.19 -2.55
C ALA A 109 -16.73 21.85 -2.77
N ARG A 110 -17.07 20.59 -3.07
CA ARG A 110 -18.45 20.16 -3.32
C ARG A 110 -19.15 19.79 -2.01
N ALA A 111 -20.46 19.98 -1.98
CA ALA A 111 -21.28 19.44 -0.90
C ALA A 111 -21.21 17.90 -0.90
N ALA A 112 -21.09 17.30 0.28
CA ALA A 112 -21.11 15.85 0.40
C ALA A 112 -22.52 15.33 0.10
N ALA A 113 -22.63 14.36 -0.80
CA ALA A 113 -23.90 13.72 -1.14
C ALA A 113 -24.36 12.77 -0.04
N VAL A 114 -23.41 12.14 0.68
CA VAL A 114 -23.70 11.22 1.78
C VAL A 114 -22.72 11.44 2.93
N PRO A 115 -23.17 11.42 4.19
CA PRO A 115 -22.25 11.44 5.32
C PRO A 115 -21.30 10.24 5.33
N GLY A 116 -20.19 10.40 6.06
CA GLY A 116 -19.28 9.30 6.36
C GLY A 116 -19.96 8.20 7.18
N LEU A 117 -19.55 6.95 6.99
CA LEU A 117 -19.99 5.88 7.89
C LEU A 117 -19.45 6.15 9.30
N ASP A 118 -20.27 5.86 10.32
CA ASP A 118 -19.79 5.80 11.70
C ASP A 118 -18.58 4.85 11.81
N LYS A 119 -17.67 5.12 12.76
CA LYS A 119 -16.42 4.40 12.95
C LYS A 119 -16.63 2.89 13.12
N ALA A 120 -17.69 2.46 13.82
CA ALA A 120 -17.98 1.04 13.98
C ALA A 120 -18.46 0.39 12.67
N SER A 121 -19.32 1.09 11.93
CA SER A 121 -19.84 0.63 10.64
C SER A 121 -18.76 0.64 9.54
N ALA A 122 -17.91 1.67 9.51
CA ALA A 122 -16.75 1.73 8.62
C ALA A 122 -15.76 0.59 8.90
N ARG A 123 -15.52 0.23 10.17
CA ARG A 123 -14.67 -0.90 10.54
C ARG A 123 -15.26 -2.25 10.10
N ARG A 124 -16.57 -2.45 10.32
CA ARG A 124 -17.27 -3.67 9.87
C ARG A 124 -17.22 -3.82 8.36
N GLU A 125 -17.56 -2.77 7.63
CA GLU A 125 -17.54 -2.79 6.17
C GLU A 125 -16.11 -2.94 5.63
N GLY A 126 -15.12 -2.36 6.30
CA GLY A 126 -13.70 -2.53 5.96
C GLY A 126 -13.22 -3.97 6.12
N LEU A 127 -13.65 -4.65 7.19
CA LEU A 127 -13.36 -6.08 7.38
C LEU A 127 -14.11 -6.96 6.37
N ARG A 128 -15.35 -6.59 6.02
CA ARG A 128 -16.12 -7.30 4.98
C ARG A 128 -15.43 -7.23 3.62
N LYS A 129 -14.95 -6.03 3.23
CA LYS A 129 -14.22 -5.79 1.98
C LYS A 129 -12.76 -6.25 2.01
N LEU A 130 -12.24 -6.68 3.15
CA LEU A 130 -10.87 -7.21 3.25
C LEU A 130 -10.77 -8.50 2.43
N ASP A 131 -9.88 -8.54 1.45
CA ASP A 131 -9.65 -9.73 0.64
C ASP A 131 -8.85 -10.78 1.46
N TRP A 132 -9.31 -12.04 1.42
CA TRP A 132 -8.62 -13.18 2.05
C TRP A 132 -7.20 -13.35 1.50
N SER A 133 -6.96 -12.96 0.24
CA SER A 133 -5.63 -13.00 -0.37
C SER A 133 -4.61 -12.14 0.40
N ARG A 134 -5.02 -10.99 0.94
CA ARG A 134 -4.15 -10.09 1.72
C ARG A 134 -3.76 -10.71 3.06
N LEU A 135 -4.66 -11.46 3.68
CA LEU A 135 -4.37 -12.22 4.90
C LEU A 135 -3.41 -13.37 4.60
N GLY A 136 -3.63 -14.09 3.50
CA GLY A 136 -2.70 -15.12 3.02
C GLY A 136 -1.29 -14.56 2.76
N LEU A 137 -1.19 -13.40 2.10
CA LEU A 137 0.09 -12.73 1.87
C LEU A 137 0.79 -12.34 3.18
N CYS A 138 0.02 -11.88 4.18
CA CYS A 138 0.55 -11.57 5.51
C CYS A 138 1.17 -12.80 6.18
N VAL A 139 0.51 -13.97 6.08
CA VAL A 139 1.02 -15.24 6.59
C VAL A 139 2.28 -15.66 5.84
N LEU A 140 2.28 -15.58 4.51
CA LEU A 140 3.47 -15.89 3.70
C LEU A 140 4.66 -14.99 4.06
N PHE A 141 4.42 -13.70 4.30
CA PHE A 141 5.47 -12.78 4.72
C PHE A 141 6.00 -13.13 6.11
N ALA A 142 5.15 -13.54 7.06
CA ALA A 142 5.60 -14.03 8.35
C ALA A 142 6.46 -15.29 8.23
N VAL A 143 6.10 -16.23 7.35
CA VAL A 143 6.92 -17.43 7.05
C VAL A 143 8.28 -17.02 6.49
N PHE A 144 8.33 -16.06 5.55
CA PHE A 144 9.58 -15.53 5.03
C PHE A 144 10.48 -14.95 6.14
N LEU A 145 9.91 -14.22 7.11
CA LEU A 145 10.67 -13.69 8.24
C LEU A 145 11.27 -14.79 9.12
N VAL A 146 10.57 -15.91 9.30
CA VAL A 146 11.11 -17.08 10.03
C VAL A 146 12.31 -17.68 9.27
N PHE A 147 12.20 -17.84 7.94
CA PHE A 147 13.32 -18.29 7.12
C PHE A 147 14.51 -17.31 7.17
N LYS A 148 14.24 -16.00 7.18
CA LYS A 148 15.28 -14.98 7.31
C LYS A 148 16.00 -15.07 8.67
N ALA A 149 15.25 -15.25 9.75
CA ALA A 149 15.79 -15.43 11.10
C ALA A 149 16.65 -16.69 11.20
N TYR A 150 16.19 -17.80 10.59
CA TYR A 150 16.93 -19.07 10.54
C TYR A 150 18.22 -18.95 9.72
N GLY A 151 18.17 -18.24 8.58
CA GLY A 151 19.34 -18.02 7.73
C GLY A 151 20.42 -17.12 8.37
N GLU A 152 20.04 -16.23 9.29
CA GLU A 152 21.00 -15.45 10.08
C GLU A 152 21.59 -16.23 11.24
N ASP A 153 20.75 -16.98 11.95
CA ASP A 153 21.16 -17.81 13.07
C ASP A 153 20.23 -19.02 13.20
N PRO A 154 20.69 -20.23 12.81
CA PRO A 154 19.91 -21.45 12.90
C PRO A 154 19.48 -21.82 14.34
N SER A 155 20.20 -21.32 15.34
CA SER A 155 19.89 -21.55 16.76
C SER A 155 18.87 -20.56 17.32
N PHE A 156 18.52 -19.51 16.54
CA PHE A 156 17.68 -18.38 16.97
C PHE A 156 18.15 -17.72 18.29
N GLY A 157 19.45 -17.81 18.58
CA GLY A 157 20.07 -17.29 19.79
C GLY A 157 20.35 -15.79 19.72
N SER A 158 20.64 -15.27 18.52
CA SER A 158 21.00 -13.88 18.30
C SER A 158 19.81 -12.93 18.53
N GLY A 159 20.10 -11.73 19.06
CA GLY A 159 19.07 -10.71 19.32
C GLY A 159 18.30 -10.30 18.07
N TRP A 160 18.95 -10.33 16.91
CA TRP A 160 18.34 -9.97 15.62
C TRP A 160 17.41 -11.06 15.09
N SER A 161 17.83 -12.33 15.18
CA SER A 161 16.98 -13.49 14.85
C SER A 161 15.71 -13.52 15.71
N ARG A 162 15.83 -13.23 17.02
CA ARG A 162 14.67 -13.08 17.92
C ARG A 162 13.75 -11.92 17.55
N ALA A 163 14.29 -10.79 17.09
CA ALA A 163 13.48 -9.66 16.64
C ALA A 163 12.64 -10.02 15.40
N TRP A 164 13.23 -10.71 14.43
CA TRP A 164 12.50 -11.22 13.25
C TRP A 164 11.42 -12.22 13.63
N LEU A 165 11.70 -13.14 14.55
CA LEU A 165 10.70 -14.09 15.06
C LEU A 165 9.55 -13.40 15.79
N ALA A 166 9.85 -12.41 16.64
CA ALA A 166 8.84 -11.64 17.35
C ALA A 166 7.93 -10.90 16.36
N LEU A 167 8.50 -10.31 15.31
CA LEU A 167 7.74 -9.65 14.25
C LEU A 167 6.87 -10.65 13.47
N ALA A 168 7.42 -11.83 13.13
CA ALA A 168 6.66 -12.89 12.46
C ALA A 168 5.48 -13.36 13.32
N ALA A 169 5.70 -13.61 14.61
CA ALA A 169 4.66 -14.01 15.55
C ALA A 169 3.57 -12.93 15.67
N ALA A 170 3.95 -11.66 15.78
CA ALA A 170 3.01 -10.54 15.81
C ALA A 170 2.15 -10.47 14.54
N LEU A 171 2.75 -10.65 13.36
CA LEU A 171 2.03 -10.68 12.09
C LEU A 171 1.03 -11.84 12.01
N LEU A 172 1.42 -13.04 12.46
CA LEU A 172 0.53 -14.20 12.50
C LEU A 172 -0.66 -13.98 13.44
N ILE A 173 -0.41 -13.42 14.63
CA ILE A 173 -1.48 -13.06 15.58
C ILE A 173 -2.44 -12.06 14.95
N VAL A 174 -1.92 -11.01 14.31
CA VAL A 174 -2.75 -10.01 13.61
C VAL A 174 -3.56 -10.68 12.50
N ALA A 175 -2.94 -11.48 11.64
CA ALA A 175 -3.62 -12.17 10.55
C ALA A 175 -4.74 -13.09 11.07
N ALA A 176 -4.47 -13.89 12.11
CA ALA A 176 -5.45 -14.76 12.75
C ALA A 176 -6.61 -13.97 13.37
N VAL A 177 -6.32 -12.90 14.11
CA VAL A 177 -7.36 -12.03 14.71
C VAL A 177 -8.24 -11.41 13.63
N GLN A 178 -7.66 -10.92 12.53
CA GLN A 178 -8.44 -10.33 11.45
C GLN A 178 -9.24 -11.39 10.66
N ALA A 179 -8.68 -12.58 10.44
CA ALA A 179 -9.37 -13.72 9.83
C ALA A 179 -10.61 -14.12 10.64
N VAL A 180 -10.46 -14.30 11.95
CA VAL A 180 -11.58 -14.65 12.85
C VAL A 180 -12.62 -13.54 12.86
N ARG A 181 -12.20 -12.26 12.92
CA ARG A 181 -13.13 -11.12 12.87
C ARG A 181 -13.92 -11.08 11.58
N LYS A 182 -13.25 -11.33 10.44
CA LYS A 182 -13.89 -11.38 9.12
C LYS A 182 -14.88 -12.55 9.03
N TRP A 183 -14.47 -13.75 9.41
CA TRP A 183 -15.31 -14.94 9.43
C TRP A 183 -16.58 -14.77 10.28
N ARG A 184 -16.47 -14.13 11.46
CA ARG A 184 -17.63 -13.82 12.32
C ARG A 184 -18.61 -12.82 11.70
N ILE A 185 -18.13 -11.91 10.86
CA ILE A 185 -18.99 -10.94 10.17
C ILE A 185 -19.74 -11.65 9.03
N GLU A 186 -19.04 -12.50 8.27
CA GLU A 186 -19.62 -13.25 7.14
C GLU A 186 -20.62 -14.32 7.58
N THR A 187 -20.45 -14.92 8.76
CA THR A 187 -21.38 -15.94 9.30
C THR A 187 -22.61 -15.35 10.00
N ARG A 188 -22.63 -14.05 10.31
CA ARG A 188 -23.76 -13.37 10.96
C ARG A 188 -24.58 -12.50 10.00
N SER A 189 -24.14 -12.37 8.76
CA SER A 189 -24.84 -11.66 7.67
C SER A 189 -25.61 -12.65 6.81
#